data_AF-A0A832WVM3-F1
#
_entry.id   AF-A0A832WVM3-F1
#
_cell.length_a   1.000
_cell.length_b   1.000
_cell.length_c   1.000
_cell.angle_alpha   90.00
_cell.angle_beta   90.00
_cell.angle_gamma   90.00
#
_symmetry.space_group_name_H-M   'P 1'
#
loop_
_entity.id
_entity.type
_entity.pdbx_description
1 polymer ?
#
loop_
_entity_poly.entity_id
_entity_poly.type
_entity_poly.pdbx_seq_one_letter_code
_entity_poly.pdbx_strand_id
1 'polypeptide(L)'
;MKFTADDGSRRQFFLTFGRSAGDIEVNGKYVENSRIIDNKTEGYCVSWAYDEMQRGITDDLGVIEVKDERVTCISKDMRAEFYGSFPKYVLDISNNGEIICSLDIKEPADNNYNSEVSEQFRGLFGYRLANLYFDFKGILFEKEFSGKCYAQKVIVVGPFIPWKWSRIVFRNGSILTYYIPNIEIGGVEYNIYNSMDFYDAETRKMYRFKKAKVNECPSEKGDKRWVITAEEGRVFMVTKSYCKESFSFTNNFNFRYIENLVDVVDFQAETEDRVITLQETGSGLGMVEDTSGFVI
;
A
#
# COMPACT_ATOMS: atom_id res chain seq x y z
N MET A 1 5.52 -1.24 -3.18
CA MET A 1 4.76 -1.50 -4.41
C MET A 1 3.72 -2.56 -4.11
N LYS A 2 2.53 -2.43 -4.68
CA LYS A 2 1.43 -3.39 -4.47
C LYS A 2 0.69 -3.65 -5.77
N PHE A 3 0.31 -4.90 -5.98
CA PHE A 3 -0.37 -5.41 -7.17
C PHE A 3 -1.63 -6.16 -6.74
N THR A 4 -2.76 -5.83 -7.34
CA THR A 4 -4.06 -6.45 -7.04
C THR A 4 -4.67 -7.01 -8.32
N ALA A 5 -5.07 -8.28 -8.30
CA ALA A 5 -5.68 -8.94 -9.45
C ALA A 5 -7.03 -8.31 -9.85
N ASP A 6 -7.32 -8.33 -11.15
CA ASP A 6 -8.61 -7.92 -11.72
C ASP A 6 -9.46 -9.08 -12.27
N ASP A 7 -8.98 -10.31 -12.13
CA ASP A 7 -9.65 -11.55 -12.59
C ASP A 7 -10.73 -12.07 -11.62
N GLY A 8 -10.96 -11.37 -10.50
CA GLY A 8 -11.89 -11.77 -9.44
C GLY A 8 -11.28 -12.72 -8.40
N SER A 9 -10.03 -13.14 -8.56
CA SER A 9 -9.29 -13.84 -7.51
C SER A 9 -8.83 -12.86 -6.42
N ARG A 10 -8.54 -13.38 -5.23
CA ARG A 10 -7.92 -12.60 -4.14
C ARG A 10 -6.41 -12.38 -4.32
N ARG A 11 -5.85 -12.68 -5.50
CA ARG A 11 -4.40 -12.68 -5.71
C ARG A 11 -3.84 -11.26 -5.57
N GLN A 12 -2.88 -11.11 -4.67
CA GLN A 12 -2.20 -9.83 -4.42
C GLN A 12 -0.70 -10.08 -4.21
N PHE A 13 0.13 -9.12 -4.60
CA PHE A 13 1.59 -9.19 -4.48
C PHE A 13 2.16 -7.88 -3.95
N PHE A 14 3.18 -7.99 -3.08
CA PHE A 14 3.79 -6.90 -2.33
C PHE A 14 5.31 -6.95 -2.44
N LEU A 15 5.91 -5.80 -2.69
CA LEU A 15 7.36 -5.57 -2.59
C LEU A 15 7.61 -4.22 -1.96
N THR A 16 8.21 -4.22 -0.78
CA THR A 16 8.57 -3.03 -0.02
C THR A 16 10.04 -3.13 0.36
N PHE A 17 10.78 -2.05 0.12
CA PHE A 17 12.16 -1.93 0.58
C PHE A 17 12.45 -0.49 0.89
N GLY A 18 13.38 -0.27 1.81
CA GLY A 18 13.75 1.07 2.24
C GLY A 18 14.95 1.09 3.16
N ARG A 19 15.39 2.31 3.46
CA ARG A 19 16.44 2.61 4.42
C ARG A 19 15.94 3.65 5.41
N SER A 20 16.54 3.68 6.59
CA SER A 20 16.33 4.71 7.60
C SER A 20 17.46 5.75 7.56
N ALA A 21 17.25 6.92 8.17
CA ALA A 21 18.27 7.95 8.37
C ALA A 21 19.02 7.81 9.72
N GLY A 22 18.71 6.76 10.47
CA GLY A 22 19.33 6.34 11.71
C GLY A 22 19.14 4.83 11.90
N ASP A 23 19.80 4.28 12.89
CA ASP A 23 19.69 2.86 13.19
C ASP A 23 18.25 2.52 13.59
N ILE A 24 17.77 1.36 13.13
CA ILE A 24 16.41 0.91 13.41
C ILE A 24 16.37 -0.61 13.41
N GLU A 25 15.55 -1.19 14.28
CA GLU A 25 15.22 -2.61 14.20
C GLU A 25 13.91 -2.79 13.45
N VAL A 26 13.89 -3.68 12.46
CA VAL A 26 12.70 -4.07 11.70
C VAL A 26 12.49 -5.57 11.87
N ASN A 27 11.32 -5.98 12.37
CA ASN A 27 10.97 -7.38 12.64
C ASN A 27 12.06 -8.16 13.42
N GLY A 28 12.65 -7.53 14.44
CA GLY A 28 13.71 -8.13 15.25
C GLY A 28 15.11 -8.12 14.62
N LYS A 29 15.28 -7.51 13.43
CA LYS A 29 16.57 -7.43 12.74
C LYS A 29 17.08 -5.99 12.75
N TYR A 30 18.31 -5.81 13.19
CA TYR A 30 18.96 -4.50 13.26
C TYR A 30 19.42 -4.04 11.88
N VAL A 31 19.02 -2.84 11.49
CA VAL A 31 19.44 -2.15 10.28
C VAL A 31 20.32 -0.98 10.70
N GLU A 32 21.62 -1.07 10.40
CA GLU A 32 22.56 0.02 10.65
C GLU A 32 22.34 1.13 9.61
N ASN A 33 22.48 2.38 10.05
CA ASN A 33 22.45 3.53 9.16
C ASN A 33 23.65 3.50 8.20
N SER A 34 23.38 3.12 6.95
CA SER A 34 24.39 3.07 5.91
C SER A 34 24.36 4.33 5.03
N ARG A 35 25.55 4.77 4.61
CA ARG A 35 25.69 5.80 3.57
C ARG A 35 25.47 5.17 2.20
N ILE A 36 25.02 5.99 1.26
CA ILE A 36 24.98 5.59 -0.15
C ILE A 36 26.42 5.61 -0.69
N ILE A 37 26.92 4.46 -1.14
CA ILE A 37 28.25 4.28 -1.74
C ILE A 37 28.06 3.55 -3.07
N ASP A 38 28.63 4.07 -4.16
CA ASP A 38 28.52 3.48 -5.50
C ASP A 38 27.07 3.12 -5.89
N ASN A 39 26.13 4.03 -5.58
CA ASN A 39 24.69 3.88 -5.79
C ASN A 39 24.00 2.78 -4.97
N LYS A 40 24.68 2.22 -3.97
CA LYS A 40 24.17 1.16 -3.09
C LYS A 40 24.01 1.65 -1.67
N THR A 41 23.05 1.07 -0.97
CA THR A 41 22.78 1.31 0.45
C THR A 41 22.23 0.03 1.07
N GLU A 42 22.56 -0.20 2.33
CA GLU A 42 21.89 -1.24 3.13
C GLU A 42 20.52 -0.76 3.57
N GLY A 43 19.62 -1.69 3.78
CA GLY A 43 18.26 -1.43 4.19
C GLY A 43 17.53 -2.72 4.55
N TYR A 44 16.21 -2.64 4.50
CA TYR A 44 15.31 -3.74 4.78
C TYR A 44 14.44 -4.03 3.57
N CYS A 45 14.20 -5.32 3.29
CA CYS A 45 13.33 -5.75 2.20
C CYS A 45 12.30 -6.74 2.71
N VAL A 46 11.05 -6.50 2.30
CA VAL A 46 9.92 -7.38 2.51
C VAL A 46 9.26 -7.63 1.17
N SER A 47 8.99 -8.89 0.88
CA SER A 47 8.12 -9.27 -0.21
C SER A 47 7.27 -10.47 0.19
N TRP A 48 6.00 -10.41 -0.17
CA TRP A 48 5.05 -11.48 0.10
C TRP A 48 3.90 -11.40 -0.91
N ALA A 49 3.14 -12.48 -0.99
CA ALA A 49 1.98 -12.58 -1.86
C ALA A 49 0.85 -13.31 -1.15
N TYR A 50 -0.37 -13.11 -1.64
CA TYR A 50 -1.51 -13.95 -1.33
C TYR A 50 -1.99 -14.59 -2.63
N ASP A 51 -2.02 -15.92 -2.68
CA ASP A 51 -2.59 -16.73 -3.76
C ASP A 51 -3.25 -17.95 -3.12
N GLU A 52 -4.54 -17.80 -2.78
CA GLU A 52 -5.35 -18.71 -1.93
C GLU A 52 -4.85 -18.84 -0.47
N MET A 53 -3.54 -18.74 -0.29
CA MET A 53 -2.82 -18.70 0.97
C MET A 53 -1.71 -17.64 0.91
N GLN A 54 -1.29 -17.17 2.08
CA GLN A 54 -0.17 -16.25 2.21
C GLN A 54 1.15 -16.98 1.92
N ARG A 55 2.03 -16.33 1.15
CA ARG A 55 3.34 -16.83 0.76
C ARG A 55 4.36 -15.73 1.04
N GLY A 56 5.23 -15.95 2.03
CA GLY A 56 6.39 -15.09 2.27
C GLY A 56 7.45 -15.34 1.19
N ILE A 57 8.05 -14.27 0.68
CA ILE A 57 9.14 -14.34 -0.31
C ILE A 57 10.45 -13.89 0.35
N THR A 58 10.44 -12.71 0.98
CA THR A 58 11.53 -12.25 1.85
C THR A 58 11.00 -11.37 2.97
N ASP A 59 11.73 -11.36 4.07
CA ASP A 59 11.56 -10.46 5.22
C ASP A 59 12.93 -10.38 5.89
N ASP A 60 13.86 -9.62 5.31
CA ASP A 60 15.24 -9.60 5.76
C ASP A 60 15.98 -8.30 5.41
N LEU A 61 17.20 -8.18 5.94
CA LEU A 61 18.16 -7.20 5.50
C LEU A 61 18.41 -7.33 3.99
N GLY A 62 18.70 -6.21 3.35
CA GLY A 62 18.95 -6.20 1.92
C GLY A 62 19.84 -5.05 1.48
N VAL A 63 20.34 -5.17 0.26
CA VAL A 63 21.08 -4.13 -0.45
C VAL A 63 20.18 -3.55 -1.53
N ILE A 64 20.01 -2.23 -1.50
CA ILE A 64 19.25 -1.47 -2.48
C ILE A 64 20.27 -0.74 -3.37
N GLU A 65 20.22 -0.99 -4.67
CA GLU A 65 21.02 -0.32 -5.69
C GLU A 65 20.11 0.50 -6.59
N VAL A 66 20.44 1.77 -6.82
CA VAL A 66 19.73 2.65 -7.76
C VAL A 66 20.70 3.13 -8.83
N LYS A 67 20.73 2.46 -9.96
CA LYS A 67 21.67 2.74 -11.03
C LYS A 67 20.94 2.91 -12.35
N ASP A 68 21.21 4.02 -13.04
CA ASP A 68 20.54 4.39 -14.29
C ASP A 68 19.00 4.41 -14.10
N GLU A 69 18.26 3.72 -14.96
CA GLU A 69 16.80 3.57 -14.89
C GLU A 69 16.38 2.26 -14.18
N ARG A 70 17.18 1.79 -13.22
CA ARG A 70 16.98 0.52 -12.51
C ARG A 70 17.13 0.68 -11.01
N VAL A 71 16.17 0.10 -10.29
CA VAL A 71 16.24 -0.14 -8.85
C VAL A 71 16.31 -1.63 -8.61
N THR A 72 17.42 -2.09 -8.04
CA THR A 72 17.64 -3.49 -7.69
C THR A 72 17.64 -3.63 -6.18
N CYS A 73 16.89 -4.60 -5.67
CA CYS A 73 16.88 -4.95 -4.26
C CYS A 73 17.28 -6.42 -4.11
N ILE A 74 18.32 -6.70 -3.33
CA ILE A 74 18.82 -8.05 -3.08
C ILE A 74 18.69 -8.34 -1.59
N SER A 75 18.04 -9.43 -1.22
CA SER A 75 17.84 -9.85 0.16
C SER A 75 17.82 -11.37 0.25
N LYS A 76 18.79 -11.94 0.96
CA LYS A 76 19.04 -13.40 0.99
C LYS A 76 19.04 -14.00 -0.42
N ASP A 77 18.07 -14.87 -0.70
CA ASP A 77 17.91 -15.61 -1.95
C ASP A 77 17.06 -14.85 -2.98
N MET A 78 16.47 -13.72 -2.58
CA MET A 78 15.61 -12.89 -3.39
C MET A 78 16.40 -11.77 -4.09
N ARG A 79 16.15 -11.60 -5.39
CA ARG A 79 16.56 -10.46 -6.19
C ARG A 79 15.34 -9.89 -6.90
N ALA A 80 15.04 -8.62 -6.66
CA ALA A 80 14.00 -7.86 -7.32
C ALA A 80 14.61 -6.76 -8.16
N GLU A 81 14.13 -6.59 -9.38
CA GLU A 81 14.58 -5.57 -10.33
C GLU A 81 13.38 -4.82 -10.90
N PHE A 82 13.29 -3.55 -10.55
CA PHE A 82 12.32 -2.62 -11.09
C PHE A 82 13.02 -1.65 -12.03
N TYR A 83 12.66 -1.65 -13.31
CA TYR A 83 13.38 -0.88 -14.33
C TYR A 83 12.48 -0.36 -15.45
N GLY A 84 13.01 0.59 -16.20
CA GLY A 84 12.32 1.28 -17.28
C GLY A 84 12.01 2.74 -16.94
N SER A 85 11.19 3.37 -17.75
CA SER A 85 10.88 4.80 -17.67
C SER A 85 9.42 5.06 -18.00
N PHE A 86 8.86 6.10 -17.40
CA PHE A 86 7.45 6.45 -17.60
C PHE A 86 7.14 6.59 -19.11
N PRO A 87 6.06 5.98 -19.63
CA PRO A 87 4.95 5.34 -18.93
C PRO A 87 5.05 3.81 -18.76
N LYS A 88 6.22 3.20 -18.94
CA LYS A 88 6.39 1.73 -18.99
C LYS A 88 7.53 1.25 -18.09
N TYR A 89 7.21 0.29 -17.24
CA TYR A 89 8.17 -0.33 -16.34
C TYR A 89 8.08 -1.85 -16.43
N VAL A 90 9.10 -2.52 -15.91
CA VAL A 90 9.13 -3.96 -15.71
C VAL A 90 9.50 -4.22 -14.25
N LEU A 91 8.86 -5.22 -13.66
CA LEU A 91 9.26 -5.79 -12.38
C LEU A 91 9.55 -7.27 -12.54
N ASP A 92 10.80 -7.66 -12.33
CA ASP A 92 11.23 -9.05 -12.28
C ASP A 92 11.70 -9.40 -10.87
N ILE A 93 11.29 -10.57 -10.37
CA ILE A 93 11.72 -11.09 -9.07
C ILE A 93 12.09 -12.55 -9.21
N SER A 94 13.32 -12.86 -8.79
CA SER A 94 13.79 -14.22 -8.63
C SER A 94 14.00 -14.57 -7.17
N ASN A 95 13.75 -15.82 -6.82
CA ASN A 95 14.08 -16.40 -5.52
C ASN A 95 14.85 -17.71 -5.74
N ASN A 96 16.02 -17.88 -5.11
CA ASN A 96 16.92 -19.02 -5.36
C ASN A 96 17.28 -19.23 -6.85
N GLY A 97 17.36 -18.13 -7.61
CA GLY A 97 17.64 -18.16 -9.05
C GLY A 97 16.46 -18.50 -9.95
N GLU A 98 15.29 -18.84 -9.38
CA GLU A 98 14.06 -19.09 -10.13
C GLU A 98 13.20 -17.83 -10.20
N ILE A 99 12.69 -17.49 -11.39
CA ILE A 99 11.80 -16.33 -11.57
C ILE A 99 10.43 -16.68 -10.98
N ILE A 100 10.02 -15.94 -9.94
CA ILE A 100 8.73 -16.12 -9.28
C ILE A 100 7.72 -15.04 -9.68
N CYS A 101 8.18 -13.92 -10.22
CA CYS A 101 7.36 -12.79 -10.66
C CYS A 101 8.03 -12.11 -11.85
N SER A 102 7.25 -11.83 -12.91
CA SER A 102 7.69 -11.03 -14.04
C SER A 102 6.49 -10.27 -14.59
N LEU A 103 6.51 -8.95 -14.48
CA LEU A 103 5.36 -8.08 -14.74
C LEU A 103 5.74 -6.94 -15.69
N ASP A 104 5.00 -6.82 -16.78
CA ASP A 104 4.91 -5.61 -17.58
C ASP A 104 3.96 -4.62 -16.90
N ILE A 105 4.46 -3.42 -16.61
CA ILE A 105 3.71 -2.36 -15.92
C ILE A 105 3.58 -1.19 -16.89
N LYS A 106 2.37 -0.69 -17.09
CA LYS A 106 2.07 0.39 -18.03
C LYS A 106 1.05 1.37 -17.45
N GLU A 107 1.13 2.61 -17.91
CA GLU A 107 0.09 3.60 -17.63
C GLU A 107 -1.32 3.03 -17.94
N PRO A 108 -2.33 3.32 -17.08
CA PRO A 108 -3.67 2.84 -17.30
C PRO A 108 -4.21 3.34 -18.65
N ALA A 109 -5.07 2.53 -19.29
CA ALA A 109 -5.63 2.89 -20.60
C ALA A 109 -6.48 4.18 -20.56
N ASP A 110 -7.02 4.50 -19.38
CA ASP A 110 -7.63 5.80 -19.12
C ASP A 110 -6.56 6.68 -18.44
N ASN A 111 -6.18 7.77 -19.11
CA ASN A 111 -5.14 8.68 -18.65
C ASN A 111 -5.58 9.55 -17.45
N ASN A 112 -6.75 9.28 -16.83
CA ASN A 112 -7.19 10.03 -15.66
C ASN A 112 -6.59 9.39 -14.40
N TYR A 113 -5.90 10.22 -13.61
CA TYR A 113 -5.38 9.84 -12.29
C TYR A 113 -4.34 8.69 -12.31
N ASN A 114 -3.33 8.84 -13.15
CA ASN A 114 -2.17 7.95 -13.22
C ASN A 114 -1.12 8.21 -12.10
N SER A 115 -1.27 9.28 -11.32
CA SER A 115 -0.28 9.67 -10.32
C SER A 115 -0.85 10.60 -9.25
N GLU A 116 -0.18 10.62 -8.10
CA GLU A 116 -0.44 11.51 -6.98
C GLU A 116 0.89 11.93 -6.36
N VAL A 117 1.05 13.22 -6.11
CA VAL A 117 2.14 13.75 -5.31
C VAL A 117 1.53 14.52 -4.15
N SER A 118 1.95 14.18 -2.94
CA SER A 118 1.46 14.83 -1.73
C SER A 118 2.63 15.14 -0.81
N GLU A 119 2.60 16.34 -0.24
CA GLU A 119 3.57 16.79 0.74
C GLU A 119 2.81 17.35 1.94
N GLN A 120 3.15 16.87 3.14
CA GLN A 120 2.55 17.33 4.39
C GLN A 120 3.66 17.59 5.37
N PHE A 121 3.99 18.87 5.59
CA PHE A 121 4.99 19.29 6.57
C PHE A 121 4.38 20.24 7.61
N ARG A 122 4.74 20.03 8.86
CA ARG A 122 4.54 20.98 9.96
C ARG A 122 5.89 21.26 10.61
N GLY A 123 6.46 22.42 10.29
CA GLY A 123 7.83 22.76 10.70
C GLY A 123 8.86 21.88 9.99
N LEU A 124 9.75 21.24 10.75
CA LEU A 124 10.79 20.35 10.22
C LEU A 124 10.33 18.91 10.01
N PHE A 125 9.11 18.57 10.45
CA PHE A 125 8.58 17.21 10.39
C PHE A 125 7.48 17.09 9.35
N GLY A 126 7.42 15.94 8.70
CA GLY A 126 6.44 15.69 7.67
C GLY A 126 6.79 14.50 6.79
N TYR A 127 6.05 14.37 5.70
CA TYR A 127 6.33 13.39 4.67
C TYR A 127 6.12 13.96 3.28
N ARG A 128 6.80 13.34 2.32
CA ARG A 128 6.50 13.44 0.89
C ARG A 128 6.19 12.05 0.38
N LEU A 129 5.15 11.95 -0.43
CA LEU A 129 4.86 10.74 -1.17
C LEU A 129 4.64 11.04 -2.64
N ALA A 130 5.05 10.09 -3.47
CA ALA A 130 4.67 10.01 -4.86
C ALA A 130 4.10 8.62 -5.11
N ASN A 131 2.85 8.56 -5.57
CA ASN A 131 2.22 7.36 -6.08
C ASN A 131 2.16 7.46 -7.61
N LEU A 132 2.54 6.37 -8.27
CA LEU A 132 2.25 6.14 -9.68
C LEU A 132 1.31 4.95 -9.77
N TYR A 133 0.22 5.11 -10.50
CA TYR A 133 -0.86 4.15 -10.65
C TYR A 133 -0.80 3.55 -12.05
N PHE A 134 -0.88 2.22 -12.14
CA PHE A 134 -0.63 1.50 -13.38
C PHE A 134 -1.58 0.31 -13.54
N ASP A 135 -1.74 -0.11 -14.79
CA ASP A 135 -2.19 -1.47 -15.11
C ASP A 135 -0.95 -2.37 -15.26
N PHE A 136 -1.07 -3.64 -14.93
CA PHE A 136 0.01 -4.62 -15.11
C PHE A 136 -0.51 -5.93 -15.70
N LYS A 137 0.42 -6.70 -16.29
CA LYS A 137 0.20 -8.06 -16.74
C LYS A 137 1.50 -8.86 -16.65
N GLY A 138 1.40 -10.17 -16.51
CA GLY A 138 2.56 -11.05 -16.49
C GLY A 138 2.29 -12.32 -15.70
N ILE A 139 3.27 -12.76 -14.93
CA ILE A 139 3.25 -14.02 -14.20
C ILE A 139 3.60 -13.80 -12.73
N LEU A 140 2.88 -14.50 -11.84
CA LEU A 140 3.23 -14.67 -10.43
C LEU A 140 3.07 -16.15 -10.07
N PHE A 141 4.14 -16.79 -9.58
CA PHE A 141 4.18 -18.23 -9.27
C PHE A 141 3.63 -19.11 -10.40
N GLU A 142 4.15 -18.90 -11.62
CA GLU A 142 3.77 -19.64 -12.85
C GLU A 142 2.32 -19.44 -13.31
N LYS A 143 1.52 -18.62 -12.62
CA LYS A 143 0.15 -18.28 -13.00
C LYS A 143 0.09 -16.91 -13.65
N GLU A 144 -0.79 -16.75 -14.63
CA GLU A 144 -1.11 -15.43 -15.18
C GLU A 144 -1.56 -14.49 -14.05
N PHE A 145 -1.08 -13.26 -14.12
CA PHE A 145 -1.36 -12.23 -13.13
C PHE A 145 -1.47 -10.88 -13.83
N SER A 146 -2.67 -10.31 -13.81
CA SER A 146 -2.99 -8.98 -14.34
C SER A 146 -3.82 -8.18 -13.35
N GLY A 147 -3.82 -6.87 -13.52
CA GLY A 147 -4.72 -6.00 -12.77
C GLY A 147 -4.15 -4.60 -12.57
N LYS A 148 -4.42 -4.03 -11.39
CA LYS A 148 -4.01 -2.67 -11.04
C LYS A 148 -2.94 -2.68 -9.96
N CYS A 149 -1.93 -1.83 -10.13
CA CYS A 149 -0.86 -1.69 -9.16
C CYS A 149 -0.51 -0.24 -8.89
N TYR A 150 0.29 -0.04 -7.85
CA TYR A 150 0.95 1.24 -7.62
C TYR A 150 2.41 1.07 -7.22
N ALA A 151 3.22 1.98 -7.74
CA ALA A 151 4.57 2.22 -7.28
C ALA A 151 4.55 3.46 -6.39
N GLN A 152 4.92 3.29 -5.12
CA GLN A 152 4.94 4.37 -4.15
C GLN A 152 6.37 4.60 -3.68
N LYS A 153 6.75 5.87 -3.59
CA LYS A 153 7.93 6.33 -2.88
C LYS A 153 7.48 7.26 -1.77
N VAL A 154 7.83 6.92 -0.53
CA VAL A 154 7.57 7.75 0.64
C VAL A 154 8.90 8.18 1.24
N ILE A 155 9.00 9.46 1.59
CA ILE A 155 10.10 10.02 2.37
C ILE A 155 9.46 10.62 3.62
N VAL A 156 9.77 10.07 4.78
CA VAL A 156 9.34 10.59 6.08
C VAL A 156 10.50 11.32 6.73
N VAL A 157 10.24 12.51 7.23
CA VAL A 157 11.18 13.32 8.02
C VAL A 157 10.55 13.51 9.39
N GLY A 158 11.07 12.83 10.40
CA GLY A 158 10.52 12.83 11.76
C GLY A 158 9.94 11.49 12.18
N PRO A 159 9.24 11.45 13.33
CA PRO A 159 8.74 10.21 13.89
C PRO A 159 7.63 9.61 13.03
N PHE A 160 7.50 8.29 13.05
CA PHE A 160 6.31 7.64 12.50
C PHE A 160 5.17 7.84 13.48
N ILE A 161 4.18 8.62 13.06
CA ILE A 161 2.88 8.73 13.73
C ILE A 161 1.96 7.63 13.22
N PRO A 162 1.01 7.12 14.00
CA PRO A 162 -0.01 6.22 13.49
C PRO A 162 -0.84 6.82 12.35
N TRP A 163 -1.29 5.96 11.46
CA TRP A 163 -2.27 6.21 10.42
C TRP A 163 -3.10 4.97 10.11
N LYS A 164 -4.26 5.22 9.49
CA LYS A 164 -5.01 4.24 8.73
C LYS A 164 -5.00 4.64 7.27
N TRP A 165 -4.60 3.73 6.40
CA TRP A 165 -4.61 3.97 4.95
C TRP A 165 -5.26 2.79 4.25
N SER A 166 -5.93 3.04 3.13
CA SER A 166 -6.44 1.96 2.32
C SER A 166 -6.45 2.35 0.86
N ARG A 167 -6.29 1.34 0.01
CA ARG A 167 -6.60 1.39 -1.42
C ARG A 167 -7.35 0.14 -1.80
N ILE A 168 -8.59 0.34 -2.25
CA ILE A 168 -9.53 -0.68 -2.71
C ILE A 168 -9.72 -0.52 -4.22
N VAL A 169 -9.58 -1.62 -4.95
CA VAL A 169 -9.85 -1.73 -6.38
C VAL A 169 -11.13 -2.54 -6.56
N PHE A 170 -12.12 -1.96 -7.23
CA PHE A 170 -13.38 -2.63 -7.56
C PHE A 170 -13.30 -3.29 -8.93
N ARG A 171 -14.16 -4.29 -9.15
CA ARG A 171 -14.19 -5.09 -10.39
C ARG A 171 -14.45 -4.26 -11.65
N ASN A 172 -15.27 -3.22 -11.56
CA ASN A 172 -15.51 -2.30 -12.67
C ASN A 172 -14.33 -1.35 -12.96
N GLY A 173 -13.24 -1.44 -12.17
CA GLY A 173 -12.06 -0.57 -12.27
C GLY A 173 -12.11 0.68 -11.39
N SER A 174 -13.23 0.95 -10.70
CA SER A 174 -13.33 2.05 -9.74
C SER A 174 -12.35 1.83 -8.57
N ILE A 175 -11.93 2.92 -7.92
CA ILE A 175 -10.92 2.87 -6.87
C ILE A 175 -11.34 3.75 -5.70
N LEU A 176 -11.27 3.23 -4.48
CA LEU A 176 -11.42 4.04 -3.27
C LEU A 176 -10.10 4.07 -2.51
N THR A 177 -9.61 5.25 -2.18
CA THR A 177 -8.44 5.46 -1.33
C THR A 177 -8.82 6.34 -0.15
N TYR A 178 -8.32 6.03 1.05
CA TYR A 178 -8.42 6.95 2.19
C TYR A 178 -7.12 6.99 2.98
N TYR A 179 -6.88 8.14 3.64
CA TYR A 179 -5.77 8.34 4.54
C TYR A 179 -6.24 9.10 5.79
N ILE A 180 -6.02 8.50 6.95
CA ILE A 180 -6.40 9.05 8.26
C ILE A 180 -5.20 8.91 9.20
N PRO A 181 -4.29 9.90 9.27
CA PRO A 181 -3.29 9.97 10.32
C PRO A 181 -3.98 10.13 11.68
N ASN A 182 -3.53 9.36 12.66
CA ASN A 182 -4.00 9.44 14.03
C ASN A 182 -2.87 9.91 14.94
N ILE A 183 -3.05 11.07 15.57
CA ILE A 183 -2.19 11.51 16.67
C ILE A 183 -3.05 11.49 17.93
N GLU A 184 -2.69 10.61 18.86
CA GLU A 184 -3.23 10.61 20.21
C GLU A 184 -2.16 11.13 21.18
N ILE A 185 -2.42 12.25 21.85
CA ILE A 185 -1.52 12.80 22.87
C ILE A 185 -2.33 12.97 24.16
N GLY A 186 -1.92 12.28 25.23
CA GLY A 186 -2.57 12.38 26.54
C GLY A 186 -4.03 11.90 26.57
N GLY A 187 -4.40 10.94 25.74
CA GLY A 187 -5.78 10.44 25.62
C GLY A 187 -6.69 11.30 24.74
N VAL A 188 -6.15 12.31 24.06
CA VAL A 188 -6.88 13.18 23.14
C VAL A 188 -6.45 12.89 21.70
N GLU A 189 -7.40 12.49 20.87
CA GLU A 189 -7.20 12.34 19.42
C GLU A 189 -7.21 13.71 18.71
N TYR A 190 -6.14 14.01 17.98
CA TYR A 190 -5.99 15.22 17.18
C TYR A 190 -6.24 14.89 15.72
N ASN A 191 -7.36 15.38 15.18
CA ASN A 191 -7.66 15.25 13.75
C ASN A 191 -6.91 16.34 12.96
N ILE A 192 -5.83 15.95 12.29
CA ILE A 192 -4.90 16.88 11.62
C ILE A 192 -5.32 17.13 10.17
N TYR A 193 -5.70 16.04 9.50
CA TYR A 193 -6.09 15.95 8.10
C TYR A 193 -6.65 14.56 7.87
N ASN A 194 -7.69 14.41 7.05
CA ASN A 194 -8.13 13.13 6.54
C ASN A 194 -8.62 13.32 5.11
N SER A 195 -8.37 12.33 4.26
CA SER A 195 -8.83 12.32 2.88
C SER A 195 -9.49 11.01 2.54
N MET A 196 -10.50 11.08 1.67
CA MET A 196 -11.06 9.93 0.99
C MET A 196 -11.36 10.34 -0.45
N ASP A 197 -10.83 9.58 -1.39
CA ASP A 197 -11.03 9.80 -2.81
C ASP A 197 -11.66 8.54 -3.42
N PHE A 198 -12.69 8.75 -4.23
CA PHE A 198 -13.35 7.70 -5.02
C PHE A 198 -13.24 8.05 -6.50
N TYR A 199 -12.52 7.21 -7.24
CA TYR A 199 -12.50 7.24 -8.69
C TYR A 199 -13.60 6.33 -9.24
N ASP A 200 -14.55 6.91 -9.97
CA ASP A 200 -15.58 6.17 -10.70
C ASP A 200 -15.09 5.87 -12.12
N ALA A 201 -14.81 4.59 -12.41
CA ALA A 201 -14.33 4.17 -13.73
C ALA A 201 -15.40 4.29 -14.83
N GLU A 202 -16.70 4.28 -14.49
CA GLU A 202 -17.79 4.40 -15.45
C GLU A 202 -17.85 5.83 -16.01
N THR A 203 -17.83 6.82 -15.12
CA THR A 203 -17.90 8.25 -15.48
C THR A 203 -16.53 8.88 -15.67
N ARG A 204 -15.45 8.18 -15.30
CA ARG A 204 -14.05 8.64 -15.28
C ARG A 204 -13.84 9.91 -14.45
N LYS A 205 -14.62 10.06 -13.38
CA LYS A 205 -14.58 11.20 -12.47
C LYS A 205 -13.95 10.84 -11.13
N MET A 206 -13.26 11.81 -10.54
CA MET A 206 -12.77 11.73 -9.18
C MET A 206 -13.68 12.51 -8.24
N TYR A 207 -14.18 11.84 -7.21
CA TYR A 207 -14.96 12.42 -6.13
C TYR A 207 -14.10 12.45 -4.86
N ARG A 208 -14.01 13.62 -4.23
CA ARG A 208 -13.22 13.81 -3.01
C ARG A 208 -14.15 14.08 -1.83
N PHE A 209 -14.01 13.30 -0.77
CA PHE A 209 -14.82 13.37 0.44
C PHE A 209 -13.96 13.77 1.63
N LYS A 210 -14.51 14.62 2.49
CA LYS A 210 -13.89 15.03 3.75
C LYS A 210 -14.43 14.23 4.93
N LYS A 211 -13.81 14.42 6.11
CA LYS A 211 -14.25 13.83 7.39
C LYS A 211 -14.34 12.29 7.33
N ALA A 212 -13.36 11.65 6.69
CA ALA A 212 -13.26 10.19 6.68
C ALA A 212 -13.09 9.65 8.11
N LYS A 213 -13.81 8.58 8.43
CA LYS A 213 -13.80 7.88 9.71
C LYS A 213 -13.69 6.39 9.48
N VAL A 214 -12.97 5.70 10.37
CA VAL A 214 -12.81 4.25 10.32
C VAL A 214 -13.08 3.69 11.71
N ASN A 215 -14.16 2.93 11.84
CA ASN A 215 -14.50 2.20 13.04
C ASN A 215 -14.11 0.73 12.88
N GLU A 216 -13.45 0.19 13.90
CA GLU A 216 -13.02 -1.19 13.92
C GLU A 216 -14.04 -2.06 14.64
N CYS A 217 -14.41 -3.16 14.01
CA CYS A 217 -15.27 -4.17 14.60
C CYS A 217 -14.46 -5.48 14.68
N PRO A 218 -13.80 -5.75 15.81
CA PRO A 218 -13.08 -7.00 16.00
C PRO A 218 -14.04 -8.18 16.02
N SER A 219 -13.58 -9.33 15.57
CA SER A 219 -14.28 -10.62 15.65
C SER A 219 -13.52 -11.55 16.58
N GLU A 220 -14.26 -12.39 17.30
CA GLU A 220 -13.68 -13.47 18.13
C GLU A 220 -12.88 -14.48 17.31
N LYS A 221 -13.15 -14.60 16.01
CA LYS A 221 -12.45 -15.52 15.08
C LYS A 221 -11.17 -14.92 14.48
N GLY A 222 -10.78 -13.72 14.92
CA GLY A 222 -9.56 -13.04 14.47
C GLY A 222 -9.68 -12.31 13.12
N ASP A 223 -10.80 -12.43 12.41
CA ASP A 223 -11.13 -11.64 11.22
C ASP A 223 -11.68 -10.26 11.60
N LYS A 224 -10.91 -9.21 11.36
CA LYS A 224 -11.31 -7.83 11.66
C LYS A 224 -12.19 -7.27 10.53
N ARG A 225 -13.23 -6.52 10.90
CA ARG A 225 -14.00 -5.68 9.97
C ARG A 225 -13.73 -4.22 10.24
N TRP A 226 -13.81 -3.42 9.18
CA TRP A 226 -13.80 -1.97 9.30
C TRP A 226 -15.07 -1.42 8.68
N VAL A 227 -15.69 -0.49 9.37
CA VAL A 227 -16.77 0.35 8.86
C VAL A 227 -16.18 1.73 8.59
N ILE A 228 -16.13 2.08 7.32
CA ILE A 228 -15.55 3.32 6.83
C ILE A 228 -16.68 4.25 6.39
N THR A 229 -16.66 5.49 6.85
CA THR A 229 -17.62 6.52 6.44
C THR A 229 -16.94 7.83 6.09
N ALA A 230 -17.60 8.66 5.29
CA ALA A 230 -17.18 10.04 5.05
C ALA A 230 -18.40 10.96 4.91
N GLU A 231 -18.19 12.26 5.15
CA GLU A 231 -19.20 13.32 5.05
C GLU A 231 -20.59 12.93 5.59
N GLU A 232 -20.64 12.49 6.85
CA GLU A 232 -21.89 12.21 7.56
C GLU A 232 -22.77 11.14 6.88
N GLY A 233 -22.15 10.19 6.17
CA GLY A 233 -22.83 9.02 5.61
C GLY A 233 -22.92 9.02 4.09
N ARG A 234 -22.45 10.07 3.41
CA ARG A 234 -22.36 10.09 1.94
C ARG A 234 -21.49 8.97 1.40
N VAL A 235 -20.50 8.52 2.14
CA VAL A 235 -19.79 7.28 1.82
C VAL A 235 -19.95 6.31 2.98
N PHE A 236 -20.21 5.05 2.64
CA PHE A 236 -20.26 3.92 3.54
C PHE A 236 -19.56 2.73 2.88
N MET A 237 -18.60 2.14 3.57
CA MET A 237 -17.92 0.93 3.11
C MET A 237 -17.69 0.01 4.29
N VAL A 238 -18.01 -1.27 4.11
CA VAL A 238 -17.66 -2.32 5.08
C VAL A 238 -16.63 -3.21 4.43
N THR A 239 -15.50 -3.39 5.09
CA THR A 239 -14.46 -4.33 4.67
C THR A 239 -14.28 -5.44 5.68
N LYS A 240 -13.83 -6.60 5.20
CA LYS A 240 -13.52 -7.77 6.02
C LYS A 240 -12.14 -8.30 5.67
N SER A 241 -11.29 -8.47 6.68
CA SER A 241 -9.96 -9.07 6.49
C SER A 241 -10.03 -10.57 6.21
N TYR A 242 -9.12 -11.03 5.36
CA TYR A 242 -8.93 -12.45 5.07
C TYR A 242 -7.48 -12.92 5.19
N CYS A 243 -6.52 -11.98 5.24
CA CYS A 243 -5.10 -12.25 5.44
C CYS A 243 -4.47 -10.99 6.06
N LYS A 244 -3.40 -11.17 6.83
CA LYS A 244 -2.64 -10.04 7.39
C LYS A 244 -1.15 -10.33 7.42
N GLU A 245 -0.36 -9.28 7.23
CA GLU A 245 1.07 -9.27 7.50
C GLU A 245 1.37 -8.21 8.56
N SER A 246 2.28 -8.50 9.49
CA SER A 246 2.58 -7.60 10.61
C SER A 246 4.05 -7.26 10.66
N PHE A 247 4.32 -5.99 10.89
CA PHE A 247 5.65 -5.42 10.94
C PHE A 247 5.84 -4.66 12.24
N SER A 248 7.04 -4.77 12.81
CA SER A 248 7.47 -4.02 13.97
C SER A 248 8.70 -3.21 13.64
N PHE A 249 8.67 -1.93 13.96
CA PHE A 249 9.78 -1.00 13.84
C PHE A 249 10.13 -0.51 15.24
N THR A 250 11.39 -0.65 15.62
CA THR A 250 11.85 -0.29 16.96
C THR A 250 13.06 0.63 16.87
N ASN A 251 12.92 1.82 17.45
CA ASN A 251 14.01 2.74 17.78
C ASN A 251 13.54 3.64 18.92
N ASN A 252 14.11 3.47 20.12
CA ASN A 252 13.65 4.03 21.40
C ASN A 252 12.20 3.70 21.83
N PHE A 253 11.30 3.51 20.88
CA PHE A 253 9.88 3.17 21.00
C PHE A 253 9.50 2.15 19.92
N ASN A 254 8.34 1.53 20.08
CA ASN A 254 7.82 0.51 19.18
C ASN A 254 6.70 1.09 18.31
N PHE A 255 6.83 0.92 17.00
CA PHE A 255 5.81 1.20 16.01
C PHE A 255 5.37 -0.11 15.33
N ARG A 256 4.07 -0.36 15.31
CA ARG A 256 3.48 -1.55 14.68
C ARG A 256 2.73 -1.14 13.44
N TYR A 257 2.98 -1.85 12.35
CA TYR A 257 2.34 -1.64 11.06
C TYR A 257 1.73 -2.97 10.61
N ILE A 258 0.41 -3.00 10.40
CA ILE A 258 -0.32 -4.21 10.01
C ILE A 258 -0.96 -3.98 8.64
N GLU A 259 -0.60 -4.81 7.68
CA GLU A 259 -1.23 -4.86 6.36
C GLU A 259 -2.36 -5.88 6.40
N ASN A 260 -3.61 -5.43 6.31
CA ASN A 260 -4.76 -6.34 6.27
C ASN A 260 -5.29 -6.42 4.85
N LEU A 261 -5.22 -7.59 4.21
CA LEU A 261 -5.94 -7.80 2.95
C LEU A 261 -7.41 -7.93 3.23
N VAL A 262 -8.22 -7.21 2.46
CA VAL A 262 -9.65 -7.11 2.70
C VAL A 262 -10.49 -7.33 1.45
N ASP A 263 -11.66 -7.92 1.66
CA ASP A 263 -12.79 -7.85 0.73
C ASP A 263 -13.73 -6.72 1.14
N VAL A 264 -14.36 -6.09 0.15
CA VAL A 264 -15.52 -5.22 0.38
C VAL A 264 -16.77 -6.08 0.53
N VAL A 265 -17.45 -5.93 1.66
CA VAL A 265 -18.70 -6.60 2.01
C VAL A 265 -19.91 -5.75 1.66
N ASP A 266 -19.78 -4.43 1.80
CA ASP A 266 -20.82 -3.47 1.47
C ASP A 266 -20.17 -2.15 1.03
N PHE A 267 -20.81 -1.45 0.10
CA PHE A 267 -20.33 -0.18 -0.42
C PHE A 267 -21.47 0.67 -0.96
N GLN A 268 -21.46 1.93 -0.56
CA GLN A 268 -22.29 3.00 -1.09
C GLN A 268 -21.51 4.32 -1.10
N ALA A 269 -21.59 5.06 -2.21
CA ALA A 269 -21.06 6.41 -2.32
C ALA A 269 -22.08 7.33 -3.01
N GLU A 270 -22.53 8.36 -2.32
CA GLU A 270 -23.40 9.42 -2.82
C GLU A 270 -22.56 10.55 -3.42
N THR A 271 -22.55 10.57 -4.75
CA THR A 271 -21.92 11.63 -5.55
C THR A 271 -22.94 12.74 -5.86
N GLU A 272 -22.49 13.81 -6.50
CA GLU A 272 -23.39 14.87 -6.99
C GLU A 272 -24.34 14.36 -8.10
N ASP A 273 -23.93 13.29 -8.80
CA ASP A 273 -24.64 12.76 -9.97
C ASP A 273 -25.61 11.62 -9.60
N ARG A 274 -25.20 10.73 -8.69
CA ARG A 274 -25.95 9.53 -8.29
C ARG A 274 -25.40 8.87 -7.02
N VAL A 275 -26.13 7.87 -6.53
CA VAL A 275 -25.63 6.90 -5.56
C VAL A 275 -25.00 5.72 -6.30
N ILE A 276 -23.75 5.40 -5.96
CA ILE A 276 -22.98 4.28 -6.51
C ILE A 276 -22.92 3.18 -5.46
N THR A 277 -23.21 1.94 -5.84
CA THR A 277 -23.33 0.79 -4.94
C THR A 277 -22.35 -0.34 -5.27
N LEU A 278 -22.17 -1.27 -4.33
CA LEU A 278 -21.37 -2.48 -4.56
C LEU A 278 -21.87 -3.33 -5.74
N GLN A 279 -23.18 -3.31 -6.01
CA GLN A 279 -23.75 -4.04 -7.13
C GLN A 279 -23.27 -3.48 -8.48
N GLU A 280 -23.10 -2.17 -8.58
CA GLU A 280 -22.61 -1.50 -9.80
C GLU A 280 -21.10 -1.61 -9.94
N THR A 281 -20.35 -1.47 -8.84
CA THR A 281 -18.88 -1.55 -8.87
C THR A 281 -18.36 -2.99 -8.95
N GLY A 282 -19.17 -3.96 -8.50
CA GLY A 282 -18.77 -5.35 -8.30
C GLY A 282 -17.87 -5.52 -7.08
N SER A 283 -17.37 -6.74 -6.86
CA SER A 283 -16.49 -7.06 -5.73
C SER A 283 -15.29 -6.12 -5.65
N GLY A 284 -14.95 -5.67 -4.44
CA GLY A 284 -13.78 -4.85 -4.16
C GLY A 284 -12.73 -5.60 -3.37
N LEU A 285 -11.46 -5.43 -3.76
CA LEU A 285 -10.30 -6.01 -3.11
C LEU A 285 -9.26 -4.95 -2.80
N GLY A 286 -8.58 -5.09 -1.68
CA GLY A 286 -7.52 -4.15 -1.35
C GLY A 286 -6.81 -4.46 -0.06
N MET A 287 -6.32 -3.40 0.57
CA MET A 287 -5.61 -3.48 1.84
C MET A 287 -6.07 -2.35 2.76
N VAL A 288 -6.14 -2.65 4.04
CA VAL A 288 -6.20 -1.66 5.12
C VAL A 288 -4.90 -1.73 5.89
N GLU A 289 -4.10 -0.67 5.79
CA GLU A 289 -2.98 -0.41 6.70
C GLU A 289 -3.55 0.09 8.02
N ASP A 290 -3.14 -0.58 9.08
CA ASP A 290 -3.53 -0.27 10.44
C ASP A 290 -2.28 -0.20 11.29
N THR A 291 -1.93 1.01 11.70
CA THR A 291 -0.67 1.29 12.38
C THR A 291 -0.91 1.88 13.75
N SER A 292 0.03 1.64 14.68
CA SER A 292 -0.08 2.03 16.08
C SER A 292 1.29 2.19 16.72
N GLY A 293 1.36 2.93 17.82
CA GLY A 293 2.62 3.24 18.50
C GLY A 293 3.38 4.38 17.81
N PHE A 294 4.65 4.53 18.16
CA PHE A 294 5.51 5.60 17.63
C PHE A 294 6.92 5.06 17.50
N VAL A 295 7.66 5.52 16.51
CA VAL A 295 9.12 5.35 16.45
C VAL A 295 9.77 6.69 16.15
N ILE A 296 10.85 7.00 16.87
CA ILE A 296 11.58 8.29 16.82
C ILE A 296 13.02 8.02 16.38
#